data_AF-A0AAJ1TG70-F1
#
_entry.id   AF-A0AAJ1TG70-F1
#
_cell.length_a   1.000
_cell.length_b   1.000
_cell.length_c   1.000
_cell.angle_alpha   90.00
_cell.angle_beta   90.00
_cell.angle_gamma   90.00
#
_symmetry.space_group_name_H-M   'P 1'
#
loop_
_entity.id
_entity.type
_entity.pdbx_description
1 polymer ?
#
loop_
_entity_poly.entity_id
_entity_poly.type
_entity_poly.pdbx_seq_one_letter_code
_entity_poly.pdbx_strand_id
1 'polypeptide(L)' 'MNTKKPKAKLVGTDGNIFHLLSVAFRALKESGQEQKAVAMVKETAECENYNQALDVIGKYVEIE' A
#
# COMPACT_ATOMS: atom_id res chain seq x y z
N MET A 1 4.41 7.00 -20.49
CA MET A 1 4.50 7.69 -19.19
C MET A 1 4.43 6.62 -18.10
N ASN A 2 5.57 6.09 -17.66
CA ASN A 2 5.61 5.01 -16.67
C ASN A 2 5.49 5.63 -15.28
N THR A 3 4.27 5.78 -14.76
CA THR A 3 4.07 6.01 -13.33
C THR A 3 4.49 4.74 -12.60
N LYS A 4 5.79 4.63 -12.31
CA LYS A 4 6.36 3.52 -11.55
C LYS A 4 5.69 3.52 -10.17
N LYS A 5 5.05 2.41 -9.81
CA LYS A 5 4.59 2.19 -8.44
C LYS A 5 5.82 2.22 -7.53
N PRO A 6 5.78 2.92 -6.39
CA PRO A 6 6.89 2.88 -5.46
C PRO A 6 7.00 1.48 -4.88
N LYS A 7 8.24 1.02 -4.68
CA LYS A 7 8.52 -0.31 -4.14
C LYS A 7 8.32 -0.28 -2.62
N ALA A 8 7.56 -1.25 -2.12
CA ALA A 8 7.31 -1.46 -0.70
C ALA A 8 7.85 -2.85 -0.34
N LYS A 9 8.86 -2.91 0.54
CA LYS A 9 9.34 -4.19 1.09
C LYS A 9 8.32 -4.71 2.09
N LEU A 10 7.54 -5.68 1.65
CA LEU A 10 6.40 -6.24 2.36
C LEU A 10 6.58 -7.76 2.56
N VAL A 11 7.53 -8.37 1.84
CA VAL A 11 7.95 -9.76 2.04
C VAL A 11 8.89 -9.84 3.25
N GLY A 12 8.46 -10.58 4.28
CA GLY A 12 9.25 -10.81 5.51
C GLY A 12 9.00 -9.83 6.66
N THR A 13 8.14 -8.83 6.47
CA THR A 13 7.58 -8.05 7.59
C THR A 13 6.52 -8.87 8.33
N ASP A 14 6.32 -8.59 9.62
CA ASP A 14 5.15 -9.03 10.38
C ASP A 14 3.93 -8.93 9.47
N GLY A 15 3.26 -10.05 9.19
CA GLY A 15 2.15 -10.14 8.23
C GLY A 15 0.91 -9.34 8.65
N ASN A 16 1.07 -8.32 9.48
CA ASN A 16 0.06 -7.40 9.94
C ASN A 16 -0.23 -6.34 8.86
N ILE A 17 -1.49 -6.30 8.43
CA ILE A 17 -1.97 -5.41 7.37
C ILE A 17 -1.73 -3.93 7.69
N PHE A 18 -1.75 -3.54 8.96
CA PHE A 18 -1.49 -2.16 9.37
C PHE A 18 -0.02 -1.76 9.14
N HIS A 19 0.91 -2.71 9.32
CA HIS A 19 2.32 -2.49 9.00
C HIS A 19 2.51 -2.34 7.49
N LEU A 20 1.91 -3.26 6.72
CA LEU A 20 1.96 -3.23 5.26
C LEU A 20 1.38 -1.93 4.69
N LEU A 21 0.25 -1.51 5.24
CA LEU A 21 -0.42 -0.25 4.89
C LEU A 21 0.47 0.95 5.21
N SER A 22 1.14 0.96 6.37
CA SER A 22 2.04 2.05 6.79
C SER A 22 3.26 2.16 5.88
N VAL A 23 3.86 1.02 5.48
CA VAL A 23 4.98 0.99 4.53
C VAL A 23 4.55 1.49 3.15
N ALA A 24 3.43 1.00 2.63
CA ALA A 24 2.88 1.42 1.35
C ALA A 24 2.51 2.91 1.33
N PHE A 25 1.89 3.40 2.40
CA PHE A 25 1.52 4.80 2.56
C PHE A 25 2.75 5.71 2.52
N ARG A 26 3.81 5.32 3.24
CA ARG A 26 5.08 6.06 3.25
C ARG A 26 5.74 6.07 1.87
N ALA A 27 5.77 4.93 1.18
CA ALA A 27 6.34 4.81 -0.16
C ALA A 27 5.60 5.73 -1.17
N LEU A 28 4.27 5.82 -1.07
CA LEU A 28 3.46 6.72 -1.88
C LEU A 28 3.76 8.19 -1.55
N LYS A 29 3.86 8.57 -0.26
CA LYS A 29 4.22 9.93 0.14
C LYS A 29 5.61 10.34 -0.34
N GLU A 30 6.61 9.47 -0.22
CA GLU A 30 7.98 9.73 -0.70
C GLU A 30 8.04 9.88 -2.22
N SER A 31 7.13 9.24 -2.95
CA SER A 31 6.98 9.42 -4.41
C SER A 31 6.15 10.66 -4.82
N GLY A 32 5.72 11.48 -3.87
CA GLY A 32 4.84 12.64 -4.12
C GLY A 32 3.39 12.27 -4.44
N GLN A 33 2.99 11.02 -4.23
CA GLN A 33 1.66 10.49 -4.54
C GLN A 33 0.77 10.46 -3.29
N GLU A 34 0.76 11.55 -2.51
CA GLU A 34 0.02 11.62 -1.25
C GLU A 34 -1.50 11.38 -1.42
N GLN A 35 -2.08 11.88 -2.52
CA GLN A 35 -3.50 11.63 -2.82
C GLN A 35 -3.82 10.14 -2.99
N LYS A 36 -2.92 9.39 -3.64
CA LYS A 36 -3.06 7.92 -3.78
C LYS A 36 -2.86 7.21 -2.45
N ALA A 37 -1.99 7.73 -1.59
CA ALA A 37 -1.79 7.20 -0.24
C ALA A 37 -3.08 7.29 0.58
N VAL A 38 -3.78 8.43 0.53
CA VAL A 38 -5.07 8.61 1.21
C VAL A 38 -6.16 7.70 0.63
N ALA A 39 -6.23 7.61 -0.71
CA ALA A 39 -7.19 6.71 -1.38
C ALA A 39 -6.98 5.24 -0.99
N MET A 40 -5.73 4.77 -1.01
CA MET A 40 -5.36 3.41 -0.59
C MET A 40 -5.81 3.11 0.84
N VAL A 41 -5.58 4.03 1.79
CA VAL A 41 -6.01 3.85 3.19
C VAL A 41 -7.52 3.78 3.30
N LYS A 42 -8.24 4.63 2.56
CA LYS A 42 -9.70 4.63 2.56
C LYS A 42 -10.28 3.31 2.04
N GLU A 43 -9.80 2.84 0.87
CA GLU A 43 -10.23 1.55 0.30
C GLU A 43 -9.83 0.37 1.20
N THR A 44 -8.66 0.44 1.84
CA THR A 44 -8.22 -0.60 2.78
C THR A 44 -9.10 -0.64 4.03
N ALA A 45 -9.58 0.51 4.51
CA ALA A 45 -10.49 0.59 5.66
C ALA A 45 -11.90 0.04 5.35
N GLU A 46 -12.29 0.01 4.07
CA GLU A 46 -13.53 -0.63 3.61
C GLU A 46 -13.38 -2.14 3.38
N CYS A 47 -12.17 -2.69 3.50
CA CYS A 47 -11.93 -4.12 3.38
C CYS A 47 -12.30 -4.86 4.67
N GLU A 48 -13.06 -5.94 4.54
CA GLU A 48 -13.47 -6.76 5.68
C GLU A 48 -12.44 -7.86 6.00
N ASN A 49 -11.57 -8.18 5.03
CA ASN A 49 -10.63 -9.28 5.11
C ASN A 49 -9.21 -8.88 4.74
N TYR A 50 -8.25 -9.54 5.37
CA TYR A 50 -6.81 -9.34 5.14
C TYR A 50 -6.41 -9.41 3.66
N ASN A 51 -6.92 -10.41 2.92
CA ASN A 51 -6.58 -10.59 1.50
C ASN A 51 -7.09 -9.45 0.62
N GLN A 52 -8.26 -8.87 0.93
CA GLN A 52 -8.79 -7.73 0.18
C GLN A 52 -7.93 -6.49 0.42
N ALA A 53 -7.55 -6.25 1.67
CA ALA A 53 -6.65 -5.16 2.03
C ALA A 53 -5.27 -5.33 1.36
N LEU A 54 -4.74 -6.55 1.28
CA LEU A 54 -3.48 -6.84 0.60
C LEU A 54 -3.57 -6.56 -0.91
N ASP A 55 -4.68 -6.96 -1.56
CA ASP A 55 -4.93 -6.70 -2.98
C ASP A 55 -5.01 -5.19 -3.27
N VAL A 56 -5.71 -4.43 -2.42
CA VAL A 56 -5.75 -2.97 -2.49
C VAL A 56 -4.35 -2.38 -2.39
N ILE A 57 -3.57 -2.75 -1.38
CA ILE A 57 -2.20 -2.25 -1.23
C ILE A 57 -1.35 -2.54 -2.48
N GLY A 58 -1.43 -3.76 -3.04
CA GLY A 58 -0.72 -4.15 -4.26
C GLY A 58 -1.16 -3.40 -5.53
N LYS A 59 -2.37 -2.82 -5.56
CA LYS A 59 -2.79 -1.92 -6.65
C LYS A 59 -1.99 -0.62 -6.64
N TYR A 60 -1.62 -0.14 -5.46
CA TYR A 60 -0.98 1.16 -5.28
C TYR A 60 0.55 1.09 -5.23
N VAL A 61 1.12 0.04 -4.64
CA VAL A 61 2.57 -0.14 -4.49
C VAL A 61 3.02 -1.49 -5.03
N GLU A 62 4.29 -1.58 -5.44
CA GLU A 62 4.89 -2.85 -5.86
C GLU A 62 5.46 -3.54 -4.62
N ILE A 63 4.93 -4.73 -4.31
CA ILE A 63 5.29 -5.54 -3.13
C ILE A 63 6.58 -6.30 -3.47
N GLU A 64 7.68 -6.01 -2.76
CA GLU A 64 8.98 -6.72 -2.88
C GLU A 64 9.34 -7.45 -1.57
#